data_AF-A0A8X7THU8-F1
#
_entry.id   AF-A0A8X7THU8-F1
#
_cell.length_a   1.000
_cell.length_b   1.000
_cell.length_c   1.000
_cell.angle_alpha   90.00
_cell.angle_beta   90.00
_cell.angle_gamma   90.00
#
_symmetry.space_group_name_H-M   'P 1'
#
loop_
_entity.id
_entity.type
_entity.pdbx_description
1 polymer ?
#
loop_
_entity_poly.entity_id
_entity_poly.type
_entity_poly.pdbx_seq_one_letter_code
_entity_poly.pdbx_strand_id
1 'polypeptide(L)'
;MGIPKVKLAWRRMKELIQMAEELTIVCDTSACLVFYNRNNGKLVGWPSLEEAQSLIDCYNALPETERNMNADDEESSFIKTITKEIEKKLELSRKAVEELKMDNLMLQIKNGSRMIADLSQTEIEKLKSYASKKIAYYDRELRKQHPNTVAMSHFLRMTMGR
;
A
#
# COMPACT_ATOMS: atom_id res chain seq x y z
N MET A 1 -8.36 0.38 32.57
CA MET A 1 -8.75 -0.99 32.98
C MET A 1 -8.92 -1.82 31.71
N GLY A 2 -7.90 -2.58 31.29
CA GLY A 2 -7.90 -3.28 30.00
C GLY A 2 -8.84 -4.49 30.02
N ILE A 3 -9.60 -4.70 28.95
CA ILE A 3 -10.41 -5.92 28.78
C ILE A 3 -9.43 -7.12 28.79
N PRO A 4 -9.64 -8.14 29.64
CA PRO A 4 -8.80 -9.33 29.65
C PRO A 4 -8.78 -9.96 28.26
N LYS A 5 -7.59 -10.27 27.72
CA LYS A 5 -7.40 -10.81 26.35
C LYS A 5 -8.33 -11.99 26.02
N VAL A 6 -8.65 -12.82 27.03
CA VAL A 6 -9.58 -13.95 26.94
C VAL A 6 -10.99 -13.50 26.55
N LYS A 7 -11.50 -12.42 27.15
CA LYS A 7 -12.85 -11.89 26.88
C LYS A 7 -12.97 -11.33 25.45
N LEU A 8 -11.89 -10.76 24.92
CA LEU A 8 -11.85 -10.28 23.53
C LEU A 8 -11.87 -11.43 22.52
N ALA A 9 -11.12 -12.51 22.76
CA ALA A 9 -11.10 -13.68 21.88
C ALA A 9 -12.47 -14.36 21.79
N TRP A 10 -13.16 -14.55 22.93
CA TRP A 10 -14.52 -15.10 22.94
C TRP A 10 -15.53 -14.24 22.20
N ARG A 11 -15.40 -12.91 22.28
CA ARG A 11 -16.28 -11.99 21.55
C ARG A 11 -16.10 -12.13 20.03
N ARG A 12 -14.85 -12.10 19.56
CA ARG A 12 -14.53 -12.28 18.13
C ARG A 12 -14.97 -13.64 17.60
N MET A 13 -14.80 -14.69 18.39
CA MET A 13 -15.27 -16.03 18.03
C MET A 13 -16.79 -16.06 17.81
N LYS A 14 -17.57 -15.43 18.69
CA LYS A 14 -19.03 -15.32 18.49
C LYS A 14 -19.40 -14.53 17.24
N GLU A 15 -18.71 -13.42 16.99
CA GLU A 15 -18.92 -12.59 15.79
C GLU A 15 -18.61 -13.38 14.51
N LEU A 16 -17.55 -14.20 14.49
CA LEU A 16 -17.21 -15.07 13.37
C LEU A 16 -18.23 -16.20 13.16
N ILE A 17 -18.73 -16.81 14.24
CA ILE A 17 -19.78 -17.82 14.15
C ILE A 17 -21.05 -17.22 13.54
N GLN A 18 -21.46 -16.03 13.97
CA GLN A 18 -22.63 -15.37 13.42
C GLN A 18 -22.46 -15.07 11.91
N MET A 19 -21.28 -14.60 11.51
CA MET A 19 -20.99 -14.37 10.10
C MET A 19 -21.04 -15.67 9.28
N ALA A 20 -20.53 -16.79 9.82
CA ALA A 20 -20.62 -18.09 9.17
C ALA A 20 -22.08 -18.56 9.06
N GLU A 21 -22.90 -18.39 10.11
CA GLU A 21 -24.34 -18.68 10.08
C GLU A 21 -25.08 -17.88 8.99
N GLU A 22 -24.79 -16.58 8.90
CA GLU A 22 -25.40 -15.73 7.87
C GLU A 22 -24.99 -16.17 6.45
N LEU A 23 -23.72 -16.52 6.25
CA LEU A 23 -23.21 -16.98 4.96
C LEU A 23 -23.78 -18.33 4.55
N THR A 24 -23.88 -19.31 5.46
CA THR A 24 -24.46 -20.61 5.12
C THR A 24 -25.93 -20.49 4.71
N ILE A 25 -26.69 -19.59 5.34
CA ILE A 25 -28.08 -19.30 4.98
C ILE A 25 -28.18 -18.60 3.62
N VAL A 26 -27.39 -17.54 3.39
CA VAL A 26 -27.48 -16.73 2.16
C VAL A 26 -26.98 -17.49 0.94
N CYS A 27 -25.94 -18.31 1.10
CA CYS A 27 -25.30 -19.02 0.01
C CYS A 27 -25.79 -20.47 -0.16
N ASP A 28 -26.69 -20.95 0.71
CA ASP A 28 -27.17 -22.34 0.75
C ASP A 28 -26.01 -23.36 0.70
N THR A 29 -25.00 -23.13 1.53
CA THR A 29 -23.77 -23.93 1.57
C THR A 29 -23.53 -24.48 2.97
N SER A 30 -22.88 -25.64 3.05
CA SER A 30 -22.40 -26.19 4.32
C SER A 30 -21.05 -25.56 4.67
N ALA A 31 -20.89 -25.15 5.93
CA ALA A 31 -19.63 -24.67 6.47
C ALA A 31 -19.51 -25.06 7.95
N CYS A 32 -18.27 -25.07 8.44
CA CYS A 32 -17.99 -25.28 9.86
C CYS A 32 -16.83 -24.40 10.31
N LEU A 33 -16.78 -24.09 11.60
CA LEU A 33 -15.65 -23.41 12.23
C LEU A 33 -15.16 -24.22 13.42
N VAL A 34 -13.84 -24.38 13.53
CA VAL A 34 -13.20 -25.06 14.65
C VAL A 34 -12.18 -24.13 15.31
N PHE A 35 -12.36 -23.90 16.61
CA PHE A 35 -11.53 -23.02 17.41
C PHE A 35 -10.79 -23.80 18.49
N TYR A 36 -9.46 -23.73 18.50
CA TYR A 36 -8.65 -24.27 19.58
C TYR A 36 -8.22 -23.16 20.54
N ASN A 37 -8.64 -23.24 21.80
CA ASN A 37 -8.25 -22.28 22.81
C ASN A 37 -7.05 -22.81 23.62
N ARG A 38 -5.87 -22.25 23.33
CA ARG A 38 -4.60 -22.63 23.97
C ARG A 38 -4.55 -22.38 25.48
N ASN A 39 -5.38 -21.48 26.01
CA ASN A 39 -5.36 -21.12 27.44
C ASN A 39 -6.13 -22.11 28.32
N ASN A 40 -7.17 -22.75 27.77
CA ASN A 40 -7.99 -23.72 28.51
C ASN A 40 -7.98 -25.13 27.89
N GLY A 41 -7.22 -25.33 26.80
CA GLY A 41 -7.10 -26.60 26.09
C GLY A 41 -8.38 -27.07 25.41
N LYS A 42 -9.42 -26.22 25.30
CA LYS A 42 -10.72 -26.61 24.75
C LYS A 42 -10.79 -26.36 23.25
N LEU A 43 -11.32 -27.36 22.55
CA LEU A 43 -11.76 -27.26 21.18
C LEU A 43 -13.24 -26.88 21.16
N VAL A 44 -13.63 -25.91 20.34
CA VAL A 44 -15.03 -25.55 20.12
C VAL A 44 -15.32 -25.64 18.63
N GLY A 45 -16.34 -26.42 18.26
CA GLY A 45 -16.82 -26.54 16.89
C GLY A 45 -18.19 -25.90 16.73
N TRP A 46 -18.44 -25.30 15.56
CA TRP A 46 -19.74 -24.86 15.08
C TRP A 46 -20.05 -25.57 13.74
N PRO A 47 -21.29 -26.03 13.49
CA PRO A 47 -22.50 -25.81 14.31
C PRO A 47 -22.55 -26.65 15.58
N SER A 48 -22.06 -27.88 15.52
CA SER A 48 -21.63 -28.68 16.67
C SER A 48 -20.24 -29.23 16.41
N LEU A 49 -19.56 -29.75 17.44
CA LEU A 49 -18.25 -30.36 17.26
C LEU A 49 -18.31 -31.62 16.36
N GLU A 50 -19.39 -32.39 16.48
CA GLU A 50 -19.63 -33.59 15.68
C GLU A 50 -19.93 -33.26 14.22
N GLU A 51 -20.81 -32.28 13.98
CA GLU A 51 -21.10 -31.81 12.62
C GLU A 51 -19.90 -31.16 11.95
N ALA A 52 -19.14 -30.35 12.68
CA ALA A 52 -17.91 -29.77 12.18
C ALA A 52 -16.89 -30.86 11.79
N GLN A 53 -16.76 -31.91 12.61
CA GLN A 53 -15.90 -33.05 12.29
C GLN A 53 -16.38 -33.77 11.03
N SER A 54 -17.69 -34.03 10.92
CA SER A 54 -18.26 -34.68 9.73
C SER A 54 -18.02 -33.86 8.45
N LEU A 55 -18.16 -32.53 8.51
CA LEU A 55 -17.89 -31.65 7.38
C LEU A 55 -16.41 -31.64 6.99
N ILE A 56 -15.50 -31.66 7.98
CA ILE A 56 -14.06 -31.78 7.75
C ILE A 56 -13.71 -33.12 7.11
N ASP A 57 -14.33 -34.22 7.57
CA ASP A 57 -14.10 -35.55 7.02
C ASP A 57 -14.59 -35.64 5.57
N CYS A 58 -15.77 -35.09 5.27
CA CYS A 58 -16.29 -34.94 3.91
C CYS A 58 -15.34 -34.11 3.03
N TYR A 59 -14.85 -32.98 3.53
CA TYR A 59 -13.87 -32.14 2.81
C TYR A 59 -12.57 -32.91 2.52
N ASN A 60 -12.06 -33.67 3.50
CA ASN A 60 -10.83 -34.45 3.35
C ASN A 60 -10.98 -35.65 2.41
N ALA A 61 -12.20 -36.14 2.20
CA ALA A 61 -12.50 -37.19 1.22
C ALA A 61 -12.49 -36.68 -0.23
N LEU A 62 -12.52 -35.37 -0.46
CA LEU A 62 -12.47 -34.78 -1.80
C LEU A 62 -11.08 -34.90 -2.44
N PRO A 63 -10.99 -35.04 -3.78
CA PRO A 63 -9.73 -34.96 -4.51
C PRO A 63 -8.96 -33.67 -4.23
N GLU A 64 -7.63 -33.71 -4.22
CA GLU A 64 -6.78 -32.54 -3.94
C GLU A 64 -7.06 -31.35 -4.87
N THR A 65 -7.38 -31.63 -6.14
CA THR A 65 -7.76 -30.60 -7.11
C THR A 65 -9.04 -29.86 -6.74
N GLU A 66 -9.98 -30.52 -6.07
CA GLU A 66 -11.24 -29.93 -5.59
C GLU A 66 -11.04 -29.21 -4.24
N ARG A 67 -10.19 -29.76 -3.36
CA ARG A 67 -9.83 -29.13 -2.08
C ARG A 67 -9.10 -27.81 -2.25
N ASN A 68 -8.23 -27.70 -3.26
CA ASN A 68 -7.36 -26.56 -3.50
C ASN A 68 -7.89 -25.58 -4.56
N MET A 69 -9.03 -25.87 -5.20
CA MET A 69 -9.51 -25.07 -6.35
C MET A 69 -9.79 -23.60 -5.98
N ASN A 70 -10.17 -23.35 -4.72
CA ASN A 70 -10.48 -22.04 -4.16
C ASN A 70 -9.77 -21.76 -2.83
N ALA A 71 -8.71 -22.52 -2.52
CA ALA A 71 -7.86 -22.21 -1.37
C ALA A 71 -7.05 -20.95 -1.73
N ASP A 72 -7.64 -19.78 -1.50
CA ASP A 72 -6.87 -18.55 -1.48
C ASP A 72 -5.86 -18.70 -0.33
N ASP A 73 -4.58 -18.73 -0.69
CA ASP A 73 -3.47 -18.64 0.24
C ASP A 73 -3.53 -17.24 0.88
N GLU A 74 -4.40 -17.09 1.88
CA GLU A 74 -4.67 -15.84 2.61
C GLU A 74 -3.38 -15.26 3.19
N GLU A 75 -2.46 -16.14 3.60
CA GLU A 75 -1.13 -15.75 4.09
C GLU A 75 -0.30 -15.14 2.96
N SER A 76 -0.30 -15.74 1.77
CA SER A 76 0.35 -15.18 0.57
C SER A 76 -0.27 -13.86 0.11
N SER A 77 -1.60 -13.72 0.14
CA SER A 77 -2.29 -12.47 -0.24
C SER A 77 -1.98 -11.32 0.73
N PHE A 78 -2.02 -11.60 2.05
CA PHE A 78 -1.71 -10.62 3.08
C PHE A 78 -0.23 -10.20 3.05
N ILE A 79 0.70 -11.16 2.97
CA ILE A 79 2.14 -10.89 2.88
C ILE A 79 2.48 -10.13 1.60
N LYS A 80 1.89 -10.49 0.45
CA LYS A 80 2.05 -9.74 -0.81
C LYS A 80 1.57 -8.30 -0.68
N THR A 81 0.44 -8.07 -0.03
CA THR A 81 -0.13 -6.72 0.16
C THR A 81 0.78 -5.87 1.05
N ILE A 82 1.23 -6.41 2.19
CA ILE A 82 2.17 -5.71 3.09
C ILE A 82 3.49 -5.42 2.37
N THR A 83 4.02 -6.39 1.62
CA THR A 83 5.29 -6.24 0.89
C THR A 83 5.20 -5.09 -0.12
N LYS A 84 4.12 -5.06 -0.92
CA LYS A 84 3.87 -3.96 -1.87
C LYS A 84 3.78 -2.59 -1.19
N GLU A 85 3.14 -2.51 -0.01
CA GLU A 85 3.06 -1.26 0.73
C GLU A 85 4.43 -0.79 1.25
N ILE A 86 5.24 -1.72 1.77
CA ILE A 86 6.59 -1.45 2.26
C ILE A 86 7.48 -1.00 1.10
N GLU A 87 7.44 -1.69 -0.04
CA GLU A 87 8.19 -1.33 -1.25
C GLU A 87 7.79 0.07 -1.75
N LYS A 88 6.50 0.39 -1.77
CA LYS A 88 6.01 1.72 -2.15
C LYS A 88 6.52 2.81 -1.20
N LYS A 89 6.47 2.58 0.11
CA LYS A 89 7.00 3.51 1.11
C LYS A 89 8.51 3.68 0.97
N LEU A 90 9.24 2.61 0.70
CA LEU A 90 10.68 2.65 0.48
C LEU A 90 11.04 3.47 -0.76
N GLU A 91 10.34 3.28 -1.88
CA GLU A 91 10.59 4.06 -3.10
C GLU A 91 10.26 5.55 -2.92
N LEU A 92 9.17 5.88 -2.19
CA LEU A 92 8.86 7.27 -1.84
C LEU A 92 9.96 7.89 -0.96
N SER A 93 10.43 7.16 0.05
CA SER A 93 11.53 7.61 0.92
C SER A 93 12.82 7.82 0.12
N ARG A 94 13.16 6.88 -0.77
CA ARG A 94 14.34 6.98 -1.64
C ARG A 94 14.27 8.21 -2.54
N LYS A 95 13.09 8.50 -3.12
CA LYS A 95 12.87 9.72 -3.92
C LYS A 95 13.05 10.97 -3.07
N ALA A 96 12.46 11.04 -1.88
CA ALA A 96 12.59 12.18 -0.99
C ALA A 96 14.05 12.41 -0.56
N VAL A 97 14.78 11.35 -0.26
CA VAL A 97 16.22 11.42 0.07
C VAL A 97 17.03 11.94 -1.12
N GLU A 98 16.77 11.46 -2.33
CA GLU A 98 17.48 11.97 -3.52
C GLU A 98 17.12 13.44 -3.80
N GLU A 99 15.86 13.87 -3.61
CA GLU A 99 15.49 15.29 -3.72
C GLU A 99 16.24 16.16 -2.70
N LEU A 100 16.28 15.75 -1.43
CA LEU A 100 17.02 16.46 -0.38
C LEU A 100 18.53 16.53 -0.69
N LYS A 101 19.11 15.46 -1.24
CA LYS A 101 20.50 15.47 -1.69
C LYS A 101 20.73 16.51 -2.78
N MET A 102 19.83 16.58 -3.77
CA MET A 102 19.94 17.56 -4.87
C MET A 102 19.72 19.00 -4.38
N ASP A 103 18.79 19.24 -3.45
CA ASP A 103 18.60 20.55 -2.83
C ASP A 103 19.84 20.99 -2.07
N ASN A 104 20.40 20.11 -1.23
CA ASN A 104 21.63 20.39 -0.50
C ASN A 104 22.81 20.66 -1.46
N LEU A 105 22.94 19.87 -2.53
CA LEU A 105 23.97 20.07 -3.54
C LEU A 105 23.84 21.45 -4.22
N MET A 106 22.62 21.84 -4.59
CA MET A 106 22.35 23.13 -5.22
C MET A 106 22.65 24.30 -4.26
N LEU A 107 22.37 24.14 -2.96
CA LEU A 107 22.74 25.12 -1.93
C LEU A 107 24.26 25.24 -1.75
N GLN A 108 24.98 24.12 -1.74
CA GLN A 108 26.45 24.12 -1.64
C GLN A 108 27.09 24.84 -2.83
N ILE A 109 26.59 24.60 -4.05
CA ILE A 109 27.04 25.29 -5.26
C ILE A 109 26.72 26.79 -5.16
N LYS A 110 25.49 27.15 -4.77
CA LYS A 110 25.06 28.54 -4.63
C LYS A 110 25.92 29.31 -3.62
N ASN A 111 26.29 28.68 -2.52
CA ASN A 111 27.10 29.29 -1.46
C ASN A 111 28.61 29.25 -1.77
N GLY A 112 29.01 28.67 -2.91
CA GLY A 112 30.42 28.54 -3.31
C GLY A 112 31.20 27.49 -2.50
N SER A 113 30.55 26.72 -1.63
CA SER A 113 31.19 25.67 -0.83
C SER A 113 31.54 24.42 -1.65
N ARG A 114 30.98 24.28 -2.84
CA ARG A 114 31.29 23.20 -3.79
C ARG A 114 31.29 23.74 -5.21
N MET A 115 32.34 23.52 -6.00
CA MET A 115 32.37 23.94 -7.40
C MET A 115 31.70 22.91 -8.31
N ILE A 116 31.13 23.37 -9.41
CA ILE A 116 30.54 22.49 -10.45
C ILE A 116 31.60 21.55 -11.03
N ALA A 117 32.84 22.02 -11.16
CA ALA A 117 33.97 21.23 -11.65
C ALA A 117 34.32 20.03 -10.76
N ASP A 118 33.93 20.05 -9.48
CA ASP A 118 34.21 19.00 -8.50
C ASP A 118 33.12 17.91 -8.43
N LEU A 119 32.09 18.03 -9.27
CA LEU A 119 30.98 17.07 -9.32
C LEU A 119 31.38 15.86 -10.16
N SER A 120 31.03 14.67 -9.69
CA SER A 120 31.11 13.47 -10.52
C SER A 120 30.12 13.56 -11.69
N GLN A 121 30.41 12.83 -12.78
CA GLN A 121 29.53 12.74 -13.94
C GLN A 121 28.08 12.36 -13.55
N THR A 122 27.93 11.40 -12.64
CA THR A 122 26.63 10.96 -12.11
C THR A 122 25.90 12.07 -11.33
N GLU A 123 26.63 12.87 -10.53
CA GLU A 123 26.04 14.01 -9.83
C GLU A 123 25.60 15.10 -10.80
N ILE A 124 26.38 15.39 -11.83
CA ILE A 124 26.03 16.36 -12.88
C ILE A 124 24.76 15.93 -13.61
N GLU A 125 24.65 14.66 -14.00
CA GLU A 125 23.49 14.12 -14.69
C GLU A 125 22.22 14.17 -13.82
N LYS A 126 22.34 13.77 -12.55
CA LYS A 126 21.24 13.85 -11.58
C LYS A 126 20.81 15.29 -11.34
N LEU A 127 21.76 16.21 -11.15
CA LEU A 127 21.50 17.62 -10.92
C LEU A 127 20.83 18.27 -12.15
N LYS A 128 21.28 17.94 -13.36
CA LYS A 128 20.66 18.40 -14.61
C LYS A 128 19.20 17.93 -14.70
N SER A 129 18.96 16.64 -14.50
CA SER A 129 17.61 16.05 -14.48
C SER A 129 16.71 16.70 -13.42
N TYR A 130 17.24 16.91 -12.22
CA TYR A 130 16.54 17.58 -11.12
C TYR A 130 16.17 19.03 -11.45
N ALA A 131 17.13 19.81 -11.93
CA ALA A 131 16.92 21.21 -12.31
C ALA A 131 15.88 21.34 -13.43
N SER A 132 15.95 20.51 -14.47
CA SER A 132 14.94 20.48 -15.55
C SER A 132 13.53 20.20 -15.02
N LYS A 133 13.39 19.28 -14.05
CA LYS A 133 12.09 18.98 -13.42
C LYS A 133 11.55 20.17 -12.62
N LYS A 134 12.40 20.83 -11.82
CA LYS A 134 12.00 22.02 -11.04
C LYS A 134 11.60 23.19 -11.94
N ILE A 135 12.38 23.47 -13.00
CA ILE A 135 12.03 24.49 -14.00
C ILE A 135 10.66 24.19 -14.61
N ALA A 136 10.45 22.96 -15.10
CA ALA A 136 9.17 22.56 -15.69
C ALA A 136 8.00 22.63 -14.70
N TYR A 137 8.25 22.34 -13.42
CA TYR A 137 7.25 22.49 -12.35
C TYR A 137 6.87 23.96 -12.14
N TYR A 138 7.85 24.84 -11.94
CA TYR A 138 7.59 26.26 -11.72
C TYR A 138 6.93 26.92 -12.94
N ASP A 139 7.32 26.53 -14.16
CA ASP A 139 6.64 26.96 -15.38
C ASP A 139 5.15 26.58 -15.40
N ARG A 140 4.78 25.40 -14.88
CA ARG A 140 3.38 24.98 -14.76
C ARG A 140 2.65 25.78 -13.71
N GLU A 141 3.27 26.01 -12.55
CA GLU A 141 2.65 26.79 -11.47
C GLU A 141 2.45 28.26 -11.87
N LEU A 142 3.42 28.87 -12.56
CA LEU A 142 3.29 30.24 -13.09
C LEU A 142 2.13 30.36 -14.10
N ARG A 143 1.94 29.37 -14.97
CA ARG A 143 0.80 29.33 -15.91
C ARG A 143 -0.55 29.25 -15.20
N LYS A 144 -0.64 28.55 -14.06
CA LYS A 144 -1.88 28.46 -13.29
C LYS A 144 -2.24 29.79 -12.63
N GLN A 145 -1.24 30.54 -12.17
CA GLN A 145 -1.44 31.83 -11.49
C GLN A 145 -1.71 32.99 -12.45
N HIS A 146 -1.17 32.93 -13.66
CA HIS A 146 -1.38 33.96 -14.67
C HIS A 146 -1.82 33.36 -16.03
N PRO A 147 -3.11 32.99 -16.17
CA PRO A 147 -3.61 32.40 -17.42
C PRO A 147 -3.43 33.33 -18.65
N ASN A 148 -3.28 34.64 -18.44
CA ASN A 148 -3.27 35.65 -19.52
C ASN A 148 -1.92 36.32 -19.82
N THR A 149 -0.82 36.02 -19.11
CA THR A 149 0.47 36.69 -19.40
C THR A 149 1.08 36.26 -20.75
N VAL A 150 0.72 35.06 -21.25
CA VAL A 150 1.09 34.61 -22.60
C VAL A 150 0.34 35.40 -23.68
N ALA A 151 -0.89 35.86 -23.40
CA ALA A 151 -1.63 36.73 -24.32
C ALA A 151 -0.96 38.11 -24.42
N MET A 152 -0.44 38.65 -23.32
CA MET A 152 0.26 39.94 -23.35
C MET A 152 1.64 39.86 -24.01
N SER A 153 2.40 38.77 -23.87
CA SER A 153 3.69 38.63 -24.55
C SER A 153 3.54 38.43 -26.06
N HIS A 154 2.44 37.80 -26.52
CA HIS A 154 2.08 37.76 -27.94
C HIS A 154 1.56 39.11 -28.45
N PHE A 155 0.75 39.82 -27.64
CA PHE A 155 0.22 41.14 -27.99
C PHE A 155 1.33 42.21 -28.08
N LEU A 156 2.26 42.26 -27.12
CA LEU A 156 3.40 43.19 -27.12
C LEU A 156 4.38 42.92 -28.26
N ARG A 157 4.53 41.65 -28.68
CA ARG A 157 5.35 41.26 -29.83
C ARG A 157 4.70 41.64 -31.17
N MET A 158 3.37 41.71 -31.22
CA MET A 158 2.61 42.21 -32.39
C MET A 158 2.48 43.75 -32.43
N THR A 159 2.51 44.44 -31.29
CA THR A 159 2.33 45.91 -31.24
C THR A 159 3.64 46.70 -31.26
N MET A 160 4.76 46.13 -30.81
CA MET A 160 6.09 46.77 -30.89
C MET A 160 6.90 46.37 -32.13
N GLY A 161 6.33 45.54 -33.01
CA GLY A 161 6.87 45.25 -34.33
C GLY A 161 6.37 46.26 -35.37
N ARG A 162 6.93 47.46 -35.37
CA ARG A 162 6.93 48.34 -36.55
C ARG A 162 8.16 49.23 -36.53
#